data_AF-A0A933G042-F1
#
_entry.id   AF-A0A933G042-F1
#
_cell.length_a   1.000
_cell.length_b   1.000
_cell.length_c   1.000
_cell.angle_alpha   90.00
_cell.angle_beta   90.00
_cell.angle_gamma   90.00
#
_symmetry.space_group_name_H-M   'P 1'
#
loop_
_entity.id
_entity.type
_entity.pdbx_description
1 polymer ?
#
loop_
_entity_poly.entity_id
_entity_poly.type
_entity_poly.pdbx_seq_one_letter_code
_entity_poly.pdbx_strand_id
1 'polypeptide(L)' 'MSRHADFYSREQHLVLEIDGKSHEYQKDYDELRTEIIKSLGVRVVRFGNEEIERDLPKALEKLEKIIKEITHPIIPL' A
#
# COMPACT_ATOMS: atom_id res chain seq x y z
N MET A 1 2.97 2.09 -12.21
CA MET A 1 2.68 1.98 -10.77
C MET A 1 3.22 3.26 -10.13
N SER A 2 2.62 3.75 -9.03
CA SER A 2 3.21 4.88 -8.30
C SER A 2 4.60 4.48 -7.80
N ARG A 3 5.62 5.30 -8.07
CA ARG A 3 7.03 5.01 -7.75
C ARG A 3 7.39 5.35 -6.31
N HIS A 4 6.46 5.96 -5.57
CA HIS A 4 6.69 6.52 -4.24
C HIS A 4 5.60 6.05 -3.27
N ALA A 5 6.00 5.84 -2.02
CA ALA A 5 5.07 5.61 -0.93
C ALA A 5 4.53 6.97 -0.46
N ASP A 6 3.21 7.14 -0.46
CA ASP A 6 2.59 8.38 0.03
C ASP A 6 2.53 8.38 1.57
N PHE A 7 2.41 7.20 2.18
CA PHE A 7 2.46 7.03 3.62
C PHE A 7 3.05 5.67 4.01
N TYR A 8 3.79 5.65 5.12
CA TYR A 8 4.30 4.42 5.74
C TYR A 8 4.00 4.44 7.23
N SER A 9 3.44 3.33 7.73
CA SER A 9 3.35 3.07 9.16
C SER A 9 4.19 1.85 9.54
N ARG A 10 5.13 2.09 10.46
CA ARG A 10 5.95 1.05 11.07
C ARG A 10 5.13 0.12 11.96
N GLU A 11 4.21 0.67 12.75
CA GLU A 11 3.42 -0.13 13.69
C GLU A 11 2.57 -1.16 12.97
N GLN A 12 1.93 -0.77 11.86
CA GLN A 12 1.07 -1.68 11.09
C GLN A 12 1.82 -2.39 9.95
N HIS A 13 3.13 -2.20 9.80
CA HIS A 13 3.93 -2.70 8.66
C HIS A 13 3.20 -2.45 7.33
N LEU A 14 2.81 -1.20 7.09
CA LEU A 14 1.90 -0.83 6.02
C LEU A 14 2.45 0.35 5.21
N VAL A 15 2.48 0.20 3.89
CA VAL A 15 2.66 1.29 2.93
C VAL A 15 1.33 1.58 2.25
N LEU A 16 0.96 2.85 2.19
CA LEU A 16 -0.18 3.35 1.41
C LEU A 16 0.35 4.12 0.20
N GLU A 17 -0.16 3.79 -0.98
CA GLU A 17 0.11 4.54 -2.21
C GLU A 17 -1.20 5.01 -2.84
N ILE A 18 -1.24 6.25 -3.30
CA ILE A 18 -2.35 6.87 -4.01
C ILE A 18 -1.92 6.94 -5.48
N ASP A 19 -2.52 6.09 -6.30
CA ASP A 19 -2.20 5.99 -7.72
C ASP A 19 -3.06 6.97 -8.53
N GLY A 20 -2.41 8.04 -9.00
CA GLY A 20 -2.93 8.87 -10.08
C GLY A 20 -2.48 8.29 -11.41
N LYS A 21 -3.42 7.92 -12.29
CA LYS A 21 -3.17 7.33 -13.63
C LYS A 21 -1.91 7.90 -14.29
N SER A 22 -0.76 7.22 -14.15
CA SER A 22 0.42 7.49 -14.99
C SER A 22 1.56 6.46 -14.81
N HIS A 23 2.30 6.31 -15.91
CA HIS A 23 3.55 5.58 -16.14
C HIS A 23 3.46 4.07 -16.41
N GLU A 24 3.29 3.76 -17.70
CA GLU A 24 3.45 2.42 -18.31
C GLU A 24 4.93 2.02 -18.56
N TYR A 25 5.90 2.89 -18.29
CA TYR A 25 7.26 2.71 -18.83
C TYR A 25 8.27 1.96 -17.94
N GLN A 26 7.92 1.50 -16.73
CA GLN A 26 8.89 0.86 -15.80
C GLN A 26 8.29 -0.24 -14.90
N LYS A 27 7.44 -1.13 -15.45
CA LYS A 27 6.79 -2.21 -14.68
C LYS A 27 7.78 -3.07 -13.88
N ASP A 28 8.88 -3.48 -14.48
CA ASP A 28 9.82 -4.44 -13.86
C ASP A 28 10.50 -3.88 -12.60
N TYR A 29 10.83 -2.58 -12.58
CA TYR A 29 11.43 -1.93 -11.41
C TYR A 29 10.42 -1.76 -10.27
N ASP A 30 9.18 -1.41 -10.63
CA ASP A 30 8.08 -1.26 -9.67
C ASP A 30 7.68 -2.60 -9.03
N GLU A 31 7.73 -3.69 -9.79
CA GLU A 31 7.49 -5.04 -9.31
C GLU A 31 8.58 -5.47 -8.34
N LEU A 32 9.86 -5.32 -8.69
CA LEU A 32 10.98 -5.66 -7.80
C LEU A 32 10.91 -4.88 -6.48
N ARG A 33 10.61 -3.57 -6.53
CA ARG A 33 10.43 -2.74 -5.33
C ARG A 33 9.30 -3.31 -4.46
N THR A 34 8.18 -3.65 -5.06
CA THR A 34 7.02 -4.18 -4.34
C THR A 34 7.35 -5.52 -3.69
N GLU A 35 8.07 -6.40 -4.38
CA GLU A 35 8.49 -7.69 -3.83
C GLU A 35 9.49 -7.54 -2.68
N ILE A 36 10.44 -6.59 -2.76
CA ILE A 36 11.34 -6.28 -1.64
C ILE A 36 10.54 -5.80 -0.43
N ILE A 37 9.60 -4.88 -0.59
CA ILE A 37 8.77 -4.37 0.52
C ILE A 37 7.96 -5.51 1.15
N LYS A 38 7.34 -6.36 0.35
CA LYS A 38 6.62 -7.56 0.84
C LYS A 38 7.54 -8.52 1.59
N SER A 39 8.78 -8.73 1.11
CA SER A 39 9.76 -9.61 1.77
C SER A 39 10.15 -9.12 3.18
N LEU A 40 10.02 -7.81 3.44
CA LEU A 40 10.22 -7.21 4.76
C LEU A 40 8.99 -7.35 5.68
N GLY A 41 7.98 -8.12 5.27
CA GLY A 41 6.72 -8.25 6.01
C GLY A 41 5.82 -7.02 5.92
N VAL A 42 6.13 -6.07 5.03
CA VAL A 42 5.37 -4.84 4.86
C VAL A 42 4.30 -5.03 3.78
N ARG A 43 3.03 -4.78 4.14
CA ARG A 43 1.90 -4.80 3.22
C ARG A 43 1.86 -3.49 2.44
N VAL A 44 1.68 -3.57 1.11
CA VAL A 44 1.46 -2.39 0.24
C VAL A 44 -0.02 -2.33 -0.12
N VAL A 45 -0.69 -1.23 0.20
CA VAL A 45 -2.09 -0.95 -0.14
C VAL A 45 -2.15 0.23 -1.09
N ARG A 46 -2.94 0.10 -2.16
CA ARG A 46 -3.10 1.15 -3.16
C ARG A 46 -4.55 1.58 -3.29
N PHE A 47 -4.75 2.89 -3.39
CA PHE A 47 -6.03 3.50 -3.77
C PHE A 47 -5.84 4.32 -5.03
N GLY A 48 -6.79 4.23 -5.96
CA GLY A 48 -6.81 5.18 -7.08
C GLY A 48 -7.36 6.53 -6.63
N ASN A 49 -6.91 7.63 -7.24
CA ASN A 49 -7.48 8.96 -6.99
C ASN A 49 -9.01 8.95 -7.08
N GLU A 50 -9.56 8.34 -8.13
CA GLU A 50 -11.01 8.27 -8.33
C GLU A 50 -11.74 7.43 -7.27
N GLU A 51 -11.07 6.48 -6.61
CA GLU A 51 -11.68 5.73 -5.50
C GLU A 51 -11.85 6.63 -4.28
N ILE A 52 -10.83 7.43 -3.97
CA ILE A 52 -10.82 8.36 -2.83
C ILE A 52 -11.77 9.54 -3.09
N GLU A 53 -11.70 10.13 -4.27
CA GLU A 53 -12.51 11.30 -4.65
C GLU A 53 -14.00 10.97 -4.74
N ARG A 54 -14.35 9.75 -5.17
CA ARG A 54 -15.74 9.32 -5.30
C ARG A 54 -16.39 8.99 -3.96
N ASP A 55 -15.67 8.32 -3.06
CA ASP A 55 -16.23 7.85 -1.79
C ASP A 55 -15.12 7.58 -0.75
N LEU A 56 -14.64 8.66 -0.13
CA LEU A 56 -13.63 8.58 0.92
C LEU A 56 -14.05 7.69 2.10
N PRO A 57 -15.29 7.77 2.65
CA PRO A 57 -15.72 6.86 3.71
C PRO A 57 -15.55 5.38 3.35
N LYS A 58 -15.93 4.98 2.14
CA LYS A 58 -15.76 3.60 1.67
C LYS A 58 -14.29 3.21 1.50
N ALA A 59 -13.45 4.12 1.03
CA ALA A 59 -12.01 3.89 0.96
C ALA A 59 -11.40 3.66 2.36
N LEU A 60 -11.82 4.44 3.35
CA LEU A 60 -11.40 4.28 4.75
C LEU A 60 -11.90 2.98 5.36
N GLU A 61 -13.15 2.57 5.13
CA GLU A 61 -13.66 1.27 5.59
C GLU A 61 -12.86 0.10 5.01
N LYS A 62 -12.47 0.19 3.74
CA LYS A 62 -11.61 -0.80 3.08
C LYS A 62 -10.22 -0.82 3.72
N LEU A 63 -9.62 0.34 3.99
CA LEU A 63 -8.33 0.44 4.68
C LEU A 63 -8.41 -0.16 6.10
N GLU A 64 -9.47 0.13 6.84
CA GLU A 64 -9.68 -0.40 8.20
C GLU A 64 -9.80 -1.93 8.20
N LYS A 65 -10.55 -2.50 7.25
CA LYS A 65 -10.64 -3.97 7.08
C LYS A 65 -9.27 -4.58 6.80
N ILE A 66 -8.49 -3.97 5.90
CA ILE A 66 -7.14 -4.43 5.59
C ILE A 66 -6.25 -4.40 6.85
N ILE A 67 -6.29 -3.32 7.63
CA ILE A 67 -5.50 -3.20 8.87
C ILE A 67 -5.91 -4.30 9.87
N LYS A 68 -7.21 -4.59 10.02
CA LYS A 68 -7.70 -5.67 10.90
C LYS A 68 -7.23 -7.07 10.49
N GLU A 69 -6.99 -7.27 9.20
CA GLU A 69 -6.45 -8.54 8.67
C GLU A 69 -4.94 -8.66 8.81
N ILE A 70 -4.23 -7.57 9.14
CA ILE A 70 -2.79 -7.62 9.42
C ILE A 70 -2.62 -8.27 10.79
N THR A 71 -2.47 -9.59 10.80
CA THR A 71 -2.00 -10.33 11.97
C THR A 71 -0.50 -10.12 12.06
N HIS A 72 -0.01 -9.45 13.10
CA HIS A 72 1.43 -9.37 13.35
C HIS A 72 2.01 -10.76 13.59
N PRO A 73 2.91 -11.28 12.74
CA PRO A 73 3.92 -12.17 13.26
C PRO A 73 4.73 -11.35 14.27
N ILE A 74 4.86 -11.84 15.51
CA ILE A 74 5.87 -11.30 16.42
C ILE A 74 7.21 -11.60 15.77
N ILE A 75 7.79 -10.60 15.10
CA ILE A 75 9.20 -10.63 14.74
C ILE A 75 9.93 -10.25 16.02
N PRO A 76 10.63 -11.18 16.69
CA PRO A 76 11.46 -10.81 17.83
C PRO A 76 12.52 -9.84 17.30
N LEU A 77 12.63 -8.68 17.93
CA LEU A 77 13.80 -7.80 17.79
C LEU A 77 15.08 -8.56 18.17
#